data_AF-A0A9D4T0B9-F1
#
_entry.id   AF-A0A9D4T0B9-F1
#
_cell.length_a   1.000
_cell.length_b   1.000
_cell.length_c   1.000
_cell.angle_alpha   90.00
_cell.angle_beta   90.00
_cell.angle_gamma   90.00
#
_symmetry.space_group_name_H-M   'P 1'
#
loop_
_entity.id
_entity.type
_entity.pdbx_description
1 polymer ?
#
loop_
_entity_poly.entity_id
_entity_poly.type
_entity_poly.pdbx_seq_one_letter_code
_entity_poly.pdbx_strand_id
1 'polypeptide(L)' 'MAPKARFQDGEKVLCFHGPLLYEAKCIKAQVKDKQTKYFIHYSGWNKNWDEWVPESRVLKFNDVNLQKQKELEKAHL' A
#
# COMPACT_ATOMS: atom_id res chain seq x y z
N MET A 1 8.55 -19.11 -14.14
CA MET A 1 9.05 -17.80 -13.66
C MET A 1 8.63 -17.64 -12.21
N ALA A 2 9.53 -17.26 -11.31
CA ALA A 2 9.15 -16.97 -9.92
C ALA A 2 8.17 -15.77 -9.90
N PRO A 3 7.17 -15.75 -8.99
CA PRO A 3 6.29 -14.59 -8.87
C PRO A 3 7.14 -13.38 -8.48
N LYS A 4 7.10 -12.33 -9.31
CA LYS A 4 7.76 -11.06 -9.00
C LYS A 4 6.79 -10.19 -8.21
N ALA A 5 7.24 -9.63 -7.10
CA ALA A 5 6.46 -8.64 -6.37
C ALA A 5 6.11 -7.45 -7.27
N ARG A 6 4.88 -6.96 -7.19
CA ARG A 6 4.37 -5.83 -7.95
C ARG A 6 4.99 -4.50 -7.53
N PHE A 7 5.33 -4.36 -6.24
CA PHE A 7 5.97 -3.18 -5.66
C PHE A 7 7.35 -3.53 -5.11
N GLN A 8 8.24 -2.54 -5.10
CA GLN A 8 9.64 -2.71 -4.66
C GLN A 8 9.93 -1.99 -3.35
N ASP A 9 11.00 -2.40 -2.67
CA ASP A 9 11.52 -1.74 -1.48
C ASP A 9 11.87 -0.28 -1.81
N GLY A 10 11.39 0.64 -0.98
CA GLY A 10 11.53 2.07 -1.17
C GLY A 10 10.43 2.73 -2.01
N GLU A 11 9.59 1.96 -2.70
CA GLU A 11 8.57 2.50 -3.61
C GLU A 11 7.46 3.24 -2.87
N LYS A 12 7.11 4.43 -3.37
CA LYS A 12 5.94 5.19 -2.90
C LYS A 12 4.66 4.57 -3.47
N VAL A 13 3.70 4.31 -2.60
CA VAL A 13 2.46 3.59 -2.89
C VAL A 13 1.28 4.26 -2.18
N LEU A 14 0.06 3.84 -2.52
CA LEU A 14 -1.13 4.09 -1.71
C LEU A 14 -1.52 2.79 -1.02
N CYS A 15 -1.85 2.84 0.26
CA CYS A 15 -2.23 1.66 1.04
C CYS A 15 -3.56 1.88 1.75
N PHE A 16 -4.44 0.88 1.69
CA PHE A 16 -5.69 0.89 2.44
C PHE A 16 -5.43 0.72 3.94
N HIS A 17 -6.05 1.58 4.75
CA HIS A 17 -6.24 1.37 6.18
C HIS A 17 -7.70 1.68 6.52
N GLY A 18 -8.46 0.67 6.93
CA GLY A 18 -9.92 0.78 6.95
C GLY A 18 -10.49 1.03 5.54
N PRO A 19 -11.50 1.90 5.39
CA PRO A 19 -12.12 2.17 4.09
C PRO A 19 -11.37 3.19 3.21
N LEU A 20 -10.32 3.83 3.75
CA LEU A 20 -9.61 4.93 3.09
C LEU A 20 -8.24 4.50 2.57
N LEU A 21 -7.75 5.24 1.58
CA LEU A 21 -6.40 5.12 1.04
C LEU A 21 -5.50 6.18 1.66
N TYR A 22 -4.31 5.77 2.07
CA TYR A 22 -3.29 6.65 2.61
C TYR A 22 -2.01 6.56 1.79
N GLU A 23 -1.30 7.68 1.71
CA GLU A 23 0.05 7.69 1.18
C GLU A 23 0.97 6.86 2.08
N ALA A 24 1.76 5.98 1.46
CA ALA A 24 2.64 5.08 2.19
C ALA A 24 3.90 4.75 1.37
N LYS A 25 4.84 4.07 2.03
CA LYS A 25 6.07 3.55 1.43
C LYS A 25 6.13 2.03 1.62
N CYS A 26 6.40 1.32 0.54
CA CYS A 26 6.76 -0.09 0.60
C CYS A 26 8.18 -0.19 1.18
N ILE A 27 8.31 -0.67 2.41
CA ILE A 27 9.60 -0.83 3.08
C ILE A 27 10.24 -2.15 2.67
N LYS A 28 9.45 -3.23 2.60
CA LYS A 28 9.91 -4.56 2.16
C LYS A 28 8.83 -5.29 1.37
N ALA A 29 9.21 -5.95 0.29
CA ALA A 29 8.39 -6.93 -0.40
C ALA A 29 8.80 -8.37 -0.02
N GLN A 30 7.82 -9.22 0.28
CA GLN A 30 8.05 -10.63 0.57
C GLN A 30 7.11 -11.50 -0.27
N VAL A 31 7.68 -12.44 -1.02
CA VAL A 31 6.96 -13.48 -1.76
C VAL A 31 7.24 -14.81 -1.08
N LYS A 32 6.23 -15.42 -0.45
CA LYS A 32 6.34 -16.71 0.22
C LYS A 32 5.10 -17.56 -0.09
N ASP A 33 5.28 -18.82 -0.44
CA ASP A 33 4.17 -19.77 -0.70
C ASP A 33 3.13 -19.25 -1.72
N LYS A 34 3.61 -18.57 -2.78
CA LYS A 34 2.79 -17.89 -3.81
C LYS A 34 1.91 -16.74 -3.28
N GLN A 35 2.12 -16.30 -2.03
CA GLN A 35 1.51 -15.11 -1.47
C GLN A 35 2.52 -13.96 -1.43
N THR A 36 2.09 -12.78 -1.87
CA THR A 36 2.88 -11.57 -1.80
C THR A 36 2.35 -10.67 -0.68
N LYS A 37 3.25 -10.26 0.21
CA LYS A 37 2.98 -9.29 1.28
C LYS A 37 3.99 -8.15 1.20
N TYR A 38 3.56 -7.00 1.68
CA TYR A 38 4.37 -5.79 1.72
C TYR A 38 4.40 -5.24 3.14
N PHE A 39 5.58 -4.89 3.63
CA PHE A 39 5.74 -4.15 4.88
C PHE A 39 5.59 -2.67 4.57
N ILE A 40 4.54 -2.05 5.09
CA ILE A 40 4.13 -0.69 4.73
C ILE A 40 4.41 0.26 5.89
N HIS A 41 4.97 1.42 5.56
CA HIS A 41 5.04 2.58 6.45
C HIS A 41 4.12 3.69 5.93
N TYR A 42 3.15 4.12 6.73
CA TYR A 42 2.22 5.19 6.35
C TYR A 42 2.86 6.57 6.54
N SER A 43 2.80 7.41 5.51
CA SER A 43 3.40 8.76 5.53
C SER A 43 2.78 9.61 6.64
N GLY A 44 3.61 10.12 7.55
CA GLY A 44 3.18 10.97 8.66
C GLY A 44 2.65 10.21 9.88
N TRP A 45 2.64 8.87 9.86
CA TRP A 45 2.19 8.05 10.99
C TRP A 45 3.40 7.57 11.81
N ASN A 46 3.16 7.23 13.08
CA ASN A 46 4.20 6.63 13.93
C ASN A 46 4.56 5.22 13.42
N LYS A 47 5.85 4.84 13.50
CA LYS A 47 6.36 3.51 13.10
C LYS A 47 5.67 2.33 13.78
N ASN A 48 5.02 2.54 14.93
CA ASN A 48 4.22 1.50 15.59
C ASN A 48 3.01 1.05 14.76
N TRP A 49 2.63 1.82 13.73
CA TRP A 49 1.59 1.46 12.76
C TRP A 49 2.13 0.73 11.52
N ASP A 50 3.46 0.54 11.42
CA ASP A 50 4.04 -0.21 10.32
C ASP A 50 3.57 -1.68 10.37
N GLU A 51 3.07 -2.19 9.26
CA GLU A 51 2.43 -3.51 9.23
C GLU A 51 2.71 -4.26 7.92
N TRP A 52 2.62 -5.60 7.99
CA TRP A 52 2.59 -6.44 6.81
C TRP A 52 1.17 -6.52 6.26
N VAL A 53 0.98 -6.09 5.01
CA VAL A 53 -0.32 -6.12 4.34
C VAL A 53 -0.28 -7.07 3.12
N PRO A 54 -1.41 -7.70 2.76
CA PRO A 54 -1.53 -8.40 1.48
C PRO A 54 -1.45 -7.43 0.29
N GLU A 55 -1.07 -7.94 -0.87
CA GLU A 55 -1.00 -7.17 -2.12
C GLU A 55 -2.31 -6.42 -2.47
N SER A 56 -3.47 -6.97 -2.12
CA SER A 56 -4.77 -6.35 -2.38
C SER A 56 -4.99 -5.00 -1.69
N ARG A 57 -4.23 -4.70 -0.61
CA ARG A 57 -4.31 -3.42 0.10
C ARG A 57 -3.42 -2.33 -0.51
N VAL A 58 -2.53 -2.68 -1.44
CA VAL A 58 -1.51 -1.76 -1.97
C VAL A 58 -1.81 -1.41 -3.43
N LEU A 59 -1.83 -0.12 -3.72
CA LEU A 59 -2.05 0.45 -5.04
C LEU A 59 -0.83 1.26 -5.48
N LYS A 60 -0.61 1.30 -6.80
CA LYS A 60 0.43 2.13 -7.41
C LYS A 60 0.15 3.60 -7.12
N PHE A 61 1.17 4.37 -6.76
CA PHE A 61 1.06 5.82 -6.69
C PHE A 61 1.00 6.38 -8.12
N ASN A 62 -0.21 6.63 -8.62
CA ASN A 62 -0.51 7.20 -9.95
C ASN A 62 -1.82 7.99 -9.93
N ASP A 63 -2.09 8.73 -11.00
CA ASP A 63 -3.25 9.64 -11.06
C ASP A 63 -4.59 8.94 -10.88
N VAL A 64 -4.74 7.74 -11.42
CA VAL A 64 -5.97 6.93 -11.31
C VAL A 64 -6.26 6.57 -9.85
N ASN A 65 -5.25 6.09 -9.12
CA ASN A 65 -5.45 5.70 -7.72
C ASN A 65 -5.51 6.91 -6.78
N LEU A 66 -4.87 8.02 -7.12
CA LEU A 66 -5.03 9.30 -6.41
C LEU A 66 -6.44 9.86 -6.56
N GLN A 67 -7.03 9.74 -7.75
CA GLN A 67 -8.44 10.12 -7.95
C GLN A 67 -9.36 9.23 -7.10
N LYS A 68 -9.11 7.91 -7.07
CA LYS A 68 -9.84 6.99 -6.19
C LYS A 68 -9.72 7.35 -4.71
N GLN A 69 -8.53 7.76 -4.25
CA GLN A 69 -8.35 8.23 -2.87
C GLN A 69 -9.26 9.42 -2.56
N LYS A 70 -9.27 10.45 -3.42
CA LYS A 70 -10.12 11.63 -3.26
C LYS A 70 -11.62 11.30 -3.24
N GLU A 71 -12.05 10.35 -4.08
CA GLU A 71 -13.43 9.88 -4.11
C GLU A 71 -13.83 9.16 -2.82
N LEU A 72 -12.95 8.31 -2.29
CA LEU A 72 -13.16 7.62 -1.02
C LEU A 72 -13.21 8.62 0.15
N GLU A 73 -12.30 9.59 0.20
CA GLU A 73 -12.30 10.66 1.21
C GLU A 73 -13.61 11.46 1.15
N LYS A 74 -14.03 11.89 -0.04
CA LYS A 74 -15.28 12.64 -0.22
C LYS A 74 -16.52 11.85 0.19
N ALA A 75 -16.54 10.54 -0.03
CA ALA A 75 -17.67 9.68 0.33
C ALA A 75 -17.81 9.41 1.84
N HIS A 76 -16.77 9.71 2.63
CA HIS A 76 -16.75 9.52 4.09
C HIS A 76 -16.77 10.85 4.87
N LEU A 77 -16.99 11.96 4.18
CA LEU A 77 -17.36 13.26 4.75
C LEU A 77 -18.88 13.38 4.85
#